data_AF-A0A7V9SMI8-F1
#
_entry.id   AF-A0A7V9SMI8-F1
#
_cell.length_a   1.000
_cell.length_b   1.000
_cell.length_c   1.000
_cell.angle_alpha   90.00
_cell.angle_beta   90.00
_cell.angle_gamma   90.00
#
_symmetry.space_group_name_H-M   'P 1'
#
loop_
_entity.id
_entity.type
_entity.pdbx_description
1 polymer ?
#
loop_
_entity_poly.entity_id
_entity_poly.type
_entity_poly.pdbx_seq_one_letter_code
_entity_poly.pdbx_strand_id
1 'polypeptide(L)'
;IHGQKNEIYAGNMRVQLNPTRFAYPDVVIVSGKPTFTDNQYDVLLNPAIAVEIISKNTNFHDKTEILECYLAMDSIREYLLVKEDEMRVEHYAKQNSKQWIYRIYNDREEIISLESINCKISLTEIYAQIDSEVVGKKVGG
;
A
#
# COMPACT_ATOMS: atom_id res chain seq x y z
N ILE A 1 13.32 -17.22 -17.53
CA ILE A 1 12.19 -16.26 -17.41
C ILE A 1 12.81 -14.92 -17.02
N HIS A 2 12.91 -13.96 -17.95
CA HIS A 2 13.46 -12.63 -17.67
C HIS A 2 12.34 -11.75 -17.10
N GLY A 3 11.91 -12.04 -15.87
CA GLY A 3 11.01 -11.20 -15.10
C GLY A 3 11.82 -10.22 -14.26
N GLN A 4 11.34 -8.99 -14.12
CA GLN A 4 11.87 -8.04 -13.13
C GLN A 4 11.73 -8.72 -11.75
N LYS A 5 12.84 -8.89 -11.03
CA LYS A 5 12.82 -9.55 -9.72
C LYS A 5 12.04 -8.66 -8.76
N ASN A 6 10.94 -9.15 -8.23
CA ASN A 6 10.18 -8.47 -7.18
C ASN A 6 10.40 -9.21 -5.86
N GLU A 7 10.58 -8.47 -4.78
CA GLU A 7 10.70 -9.02 -3.42
C GLU A 7 9.58 -8.46 -2.55
N ILE A 8 8.93 -9.32 -1.79
CA ILE A 8 7.79 -8.98 -0.93
C ILE A 8 8.24 -9.11 0.52
N TYR A 9 7.96 -8.08 1.31
CA TYR A 9 8.17 -8.06 2.75
C TYR A 9 6.81 -7.85 3.40
N ALA A 10 6.34 -8.84 4.17
CA ALA A 10 5.06 -8.80 4.85
C ALA A 10 5.28 -8.75 6.36
N GLY A 11 4.73 -7.70 7.01
CA GLY A 11 4.91 -7.43 8.43
C GLY A 11 6.34 -7.02 8.82
N ASN A 12 6.46 -6.10 9.78
CA ASN A 12 7.70 -5.73 10.48
C ASN A 12 8.86 -5.13 9.65
N MET A 13 8.72 -4.97 8.32
CA MET A 13 9.74 -4.26 7.55
C MET A 13 9.65 -2.76 7.81
N ARG A 14 10.73 -2.17 8.33
CA ARG A 14 10.81 -0.73 8.54
C ARG A 14 11.19 -0.07 7.23
N VAL A 15 10.42 0.92 6.81
CA VAL A 15 10.74 1.75 5.64
C VAL A 15 11.19 3.11 6.12
N GLN A 16 12.34 3.58 5.64
CA GLN A 16 12.73 4.97 5.84
C GLN A 16 12.05 5.85 4.79
N LEU A 17 11.16 6.73 5.26
CA LEU A 17 10.41 7.64 4.39
C LEU A 17 11.22 8.91 4.09
N ASN A 18 11.94 9.40 5.08
CA ASN A 18 12.86 10.53 4.99
C ASN A 18 13.90 10.45 6.15
N PRO A 19 14.85 11.40 6.29
CA PRO A 19 15.89 11.32 7.32
C PRO A 19 15.38 11.21 8.77
N THR A 20 14.16 11.64 9.08
CA THR A 20 13.62 11.66 10.45
C THR A 20 12.37 10.80 10.63
N ARG A 21 11.83 10.21 9.57
CA ARG A 21 10.54 9.50 9.60
C ARG A 21 10.63 8.10 8.99
N PHE A 22 9.94 7.18 9.64
CA PHE A 22 9.86 5.77 9.27
C PHE A 22 8.42 5.31 9.31
N ALA A 23 8.10 4.28 8.53
CA ALA A 23 6.82 3.58 8.55
C ALA A 23 7.02 2.07 8.63
N TYR A 24 5.95 1.38 9.06
CA TYR A 24 5.86 -0.08 9.12
C TYR A 24 4.59 -0.51 8.36
N PRO A 25 4.60 -0.39 7.02
CA PRO A 25 3.49 -0.87 6.20
C PRO A 25 3.30 -2.38 6.37
N ASP A 26 2.06 -2.85 6.24
CA ASP A 26 1.71 -4.26 6.37
C ASP A 26 2.33 -5.10 5.25
N VAL A 27 2.42 -4.54 4.04
CA VAL A 27 3.12 -5.16 2.91
C VAL A 27 3.97 -4.13 2.17
N VAL A 28 5.19 -4.52 1.83
CA VAL A 28 6.08 -3.77 0.94
C VAL A 28 6.52 -4.65 -0.20
N ILE A 29 6.58 -4.07 -1.40
CA ILE A 29 7.12 -4.72 -2.57
C ILE A 29 8.26 -3.86 -3.12
N VAL A 30 9.41 -4.49 -3.33
CA VAL A 30 10.56 -3.92 -4.01
C VAL A 30 10.58 -4.47 -5.42
N SER A 31 10.68 -3.58 -6.41
CA SER A 31 10.95 -3.96 -7.81
C SER A 31 12.43 -3.73 -8.11
N GLY A 32 13.17 -4.81 -8.33
CA GLY A 32 14.63 -4.80 -8.50
C GLY A 32 15.39 -5.24 -7.25
N LYS A 33 16.59 -4.67 -7.04
CA LYS A 33 17.44 -5.01 -5.89
C LYS A 33 17.05 -4.14 -4.68
N PRO A 34 16.77 -4.73 -3.51
CA PRO A 34 16.51 -3.94 -2.31
C PRO A 34 17.78 -3.21 -1.84
N THR A 35 17.58 -2.02 -1.30
CA THR A 35 18.62 -1.19 -0.69
C THR A 35 18.23 -0.87 0.74
N PHE A 36 19.18 -1.01 1.65
CA PHE A 36 18.98 -0.83 3.09
C PHE A 36 19.95 0.24 3.62
N THR A 37 19.67 0.78 4.81
CA THR A 37 20.56 1.77 5.46
C THR A 37 21.93 1.20 5.79
N ASP A 38 22.00 -0.09 6.10
CA ASP A 38 23.20 -0.81 6.49
C ASP A 38 23.07 -2.31 6.17
N ASN A 39 23.99 -3.12 6.72
CA ASN A 39 24.05 -4.56 6.50
C ASN A 39 23.20 -5.38 7.49
N GLN A 40 22.37 -4.74 8.32
CA GLN A 40 21.42 -5.42 9.20
C GLN A 40 20.11 -5.73 8.49
N TYR A 41 19.87 -5.13 7.31
CA TYR A 41 18.73 -5.38 6.44
C TYR A 41 17.36 -5.16 7.11
N ASP A 42 17.31 -4.27 8.11
CA ASP A 42 16.12 -3.97 8.91
C ASP A 42 15.39 -2.71 8.45
N VAL A 43 16.08 -1.78 7.77
CA VAL A 43 15.49 -0.54 7.23
C VAL A 43 15.62 -0.45 5.72
N LEU A 44 14.50 -0.60 5.03
CA LEU A 44 14.39 -0.54 3.57
C LEU A 44 14.30 0.93 3.07
N LEU A 45 15.01 1.22 1.98
CA LEU A 45 15.11 2.55 1.39
C LEU A 45 14.35 2.72 0.07
N ASN A 46 14.04 1.63 -0.64
CA ASN A 46 13.52 1.70 -2.01
C ASN A 46 12.25 0.85 -2.24
N PRO A 47 11.17 1.04 -1.45
CA PRO A 47 9.89 0.42 -1.75
C PRO A 47 9.38 0.91 -3.13
N ALA A 48 8.87 -0.02 -3.93
CA ALA A 48 8.14 0.29 -5.16
C ALA A 48 6.64 0.36 -4.89
N ILE A 49 6.13 -0.51 -4.01
CA ILE A 49 4.75 -0.51 -3.54
C ILE A 49 4.74 -0.60 -2.02
N ALA A 50 3.88 0.19 -1.36
CA ALA A 50 3.57 0.04 0.05
C ALA A 50 2.05 -0.11 0.21
N VAL A 51 1.63 -1.06 1.05
CA VAL A 51 0.24 -1.34 1.38
C VAL A 51 0.08 -1.19 2.89
N GLU A 52 -0.88 -0.37 3.29
CA GLU A 52 -1.26 -0.18 4.69
C GLU A 52 -2.70 -0.64 4.91
N ILE A 53 -2.90 -1.51 5.88
CA ILE A 53 -4.20 -1.91 6.39
C ILE A 53 -4.52 -1.01 7.58
N ILE A 54 -5.67 -0.34 7.54
CA ILE A 54 -6.07 0.61 8.57
C ILE A 54 -7.36 0.20 9.27
N SER A 55 -7.32 0.31 10.60
CA SER A 55 -8.48 0.18 11.47
C SER A 55 -9.22 1.50 11.61
N LYS A 56 -10.48 1.45 12.06
CA LYS A 56 -11.30 2.62 12.40
C LYS A 56 -10.65 3.54 13.45
N ASN A 57 -9.78 3.02 14.30
CA ASN A 57 -9.13 3.76 15.38
C ASN A 57 -7.80 4.40 14.94
N THR A 58 -7.42 4.25 13.68
CA THR A 58 -6.19 4.81 13.13
C THR A 58 -6.28 6.33 13.06
N ASN A 59 -5.28 7.03 13.56
CA ASN A 59 -5.24 8.50 13.50
C ASN A 59 -5.04 8.98 12.06
N PHE A 60 -6.07 9.62 11.48
CA PHE A 60 -6.04 10.12 10.10
C PHE A 60 -4.97 11.17 9.86
N HIS A 61 -4.61 11.99 10.86
CA HIS A 61 -3.59 13.03 10.70
C HIS A 61 -2.22 12.40 10.39
N ASP A 62 -1.85 11.36 11.11
CA ASP A 62 -0.58 10.65 10.89
C ASP A 62 -0.53 10.03 9.49
N LYS A 63 -1.69 9.63 8.94
CA LYS A 63 -1.78 9.02 7.61
C LYS A 63 -1.59 10.01 6.47
N THR A 64 -2.14 11.22 6.57
CA THR A 64 -1.89 12.25 5.55
C THR A 64 -0.39 12.55 5.46
N GLU A 65 0.29 12.68 6.58
CA GLU A 65 1.72 12.98 6.54
C GLU A 65 2.58 11.78 6.09
N ILE A 66 2.19 10.54 6.43
CA ILE A 66 2.84 9.33 5.92
C ILE A 66 2.65 9.21 4.41
N LEU A 67 1.42 9.42 3.91
CA LEU A 67 1.10 9.45 2.49
C LEU A 67 1.98 10.47 1.77
N GLU A 68 2.02 11.72 2.23
CA GLU A 68 2.86 12.76 1.62
C GLU A 68 4.33 12.35 1.54
N CYS A 69 4.85 11.72 2.59
CA CYS A 69 6.22 11.21 2.57
C CYS A 69 6.41 10.11 1.52
N TYR A 70 5.49 9.14 1.43
CA TYR A 70 5.54 8.13 0.38
C TYR A 70 5.49 8.78 -1.00
N LEU A 71 4.54 9.67 -1.29
CA LEU A 71 4.40 10.31 -2.60
C LEU A 71 5.64 11.12 -3.02
N ALA A 72 6.43 11.59 -2.05
CA ALA A 72 7.71 12.28 -2.27
C ALA A 72 8.89 11.34 -2.57
N MET A 73 8.78 10.03 -2.29
CA MET A 73 9.85 9.07 -2.59
C MET A 73 9.99 8.83 -4.10
N ASP A 74 11.23 8.73 -4.57
CA ASP A 74 11.51 8.46 -5.99
C ASP A 74 11.20 7.00 -6.38
N SER A 75 11.47 6.07 -5.46
CA SER A 75 11.29 4.63 -5.68
C SER A 75 9.83 4.23 -5.74
N ILE A 76 8.96 4.91 -4.98
CA ILE A 76 7.55 4.53 -4.88
C ILE A 76 6.87 4.72 -6.24
N ARG A 77 6.06 3.75 -6.60
CA ARG A 77 5.23 3.76 -7.80
C ARG A 77 3.77 3.71 -7.43
N GLU A 78 3.44 2.94 -6.40
CA GLU A 78 2.06 2.71 -5.99
C GLU A 78 1.96 2.68 -4.46
N TYR A 79 0.91 3.28 -3.90
CA TYR A 79 0.60 3.23 -2.48
C TYR A 79 -0.86 2.86 -2.30
N LEU A 80 -1.11 1.84 -1.48
CA LEU A 80 -2.46 1.33 -1.23
C LEU A 80 -2.80 1.49 0.24
N LEU A 81 -4.00 1.99 0.50
CA LEU A 81 -4.58 2.08 1.83
C LEU A 81 -5.86 1.27 1.84
N VAL A 82 -5.83 0.14 2.54
CA VAL A 82 -6.91 -0.84 2.66
C VAL A 82 -7.61 -0.60 3.99
N LYS A 83 -8.92 -0.36 3.97
CA LYS A 83 -9.69 -0.30 5.22
C LYS A 83 -10.08 -1.70 5.64
N GLU A 84 -9.85 -2.05 6.89
CA GLU A 84 -10.26 -3.38 7.38
C GLU A 84 -11.73 -3.42 7.82
N ASP A 85 -12.36 -2.26 8.08
CA ASP A 85 -13.72 -2.14 8.61
C ASP A 85 -14.80 -1.93 7.55
N GLU A 86 -14.41 -1.64 6.31
CA GLU A 86 -15.30 -1.53 5.15
C GLU A 86 -14.58 -1.98 3.87
N MET A 87 -15.33 -2.43 2.86
CA MET A 87 -14.76 -2.79 1.56
C MET A 87 -14.35 -1.52 0.80
N ARG A 88 -13.16 -1.02 1.11
CA ARG A 88 -12.61 0.18 0.49
C ARG A 88 -11.10 0.10 0.37
N VAL A 89 -10.60 0.23 -0.85
CA VAL A 89 -9.17 0.38 -1.11
C VAL A 89 -8.93 1.70 -1.82
N GLU A 90 -8.03 2.48 -1.26
CA GLU A 90 -7.53 3.72 -1.86
C GLU A 90 -6.19 3.46 -2.51
N HIS A 91 -6.05 3.79 -3.79
CA HIS A 91 -4.86 3.50 -4.60
C HIS A 91 -4.31 4.78 -5.20
N TYR A 92 -3.07 5.09 -4.86
CA TYR A 92 -2.30 6.19 -5.41
C TYR A 92 -1.27 5.59 -6.36
N ALA A 93 -1.39 5.88 -7.66
CA ALA A 93 -0.48 5.38 -8.69
C ALA A 93 0.28 6.53 -9.36
N LYS A 94 1.61 6.49 -9.31
CA LYS A 94 2.50 7.48 -9.91
C LYS A 94 2.43 7.39 -11.44
N GLN A 95 2.11 8.49 -12.10
CA GLN A 95 2.12 8.59 -13.57
C GLN A 95 3.44 9.16 -14.08
N ASN A 96 3.97 10.15 -13.36
CA ASN A 96 5.28 10.74 -13.58
C ASN A 96 5.79 11.35 -12.26
N SER A 97 6.93 12.06 -12.28
CA SER A 97 7.56 12.60 -11.07
C SER A 97 6.69 13.57 -10.27
N LYS A 98 5.66 14.19 -10.87
CA LYS A 98 4.79 15.18 -10.22
C LYS A 98 3.30 14.89 -10.36
N GLN A 99 2.92 13.74 -10.90
CA GLN A 99 1.54 13.41 -11.17
C GLN A 99 1.20 12.03 -10.62
N TRP A 100 0.09 11.98 -9.90
CA TRP A 100 -0.48 10.80 -9.32
C TRP A 100 -1.93 10.67 -9.76
N ILE A 101 -2.39 9.43 -9.96
CA ILE A 101 -3.81 9.12 -10.08
C ILE A 101 -4.26 8.54 -8.75
N TYR A 102 -5.34 9.07 -8.21
CA TYR A 102 -6.02 8.55 -7.04
C TYR A 102 -7.28 7.79 -7.49
N ARG A 103 -7.42 6.56 -7.01
CA ARG A 103 -8.59 5.69 -7.25
C ARG A 103 -9.14 5.18 -5.94
N ILE A 104 -10.46 5.01 -5.92
CA ILE A 104 -11.17 4.35 -4.84
C ILE A 104 -11.83 3.12 -5.47
N TYR A 105 -11.63 1.98 -4.83
CA TYR A 105 -12.30 0.74 -5.14
C TYR A 105 -13.17 0.37 -3.96
N ASN A 106 -14.44 0.05 -4.20
CA ASN A 106 -15.42 -0.29 -3.18
C ASN A 106 -16.48 -1.31 -3.62
N ASP A 107 -16.28 -1.98 -4.76
CA ASP A 107 -17.10 -3.09 -5.22
C ASP A 107 -16.29 -4.40 -5.29
N ARG A 108 -16.95 -5.53 -4.98
CA ARG A 108 -16.35 -6.87 -4.90
C ARG A 108 -15.68 -7.31 -6.20
N GLU A 109 -16.26 -6.91 -7.33
CA GLU A 109 -15.82 -7.32 -8.66
C GLU A 109 -14.72 -6.42 -9.22
N GLU A 110 -14.41 -5.31 -8.55
CA GLU A 110 -13.34 -4.42 -8.98
C GLU A 110 -11.96 -5.08 -8.84
N ILE A 111 -11.13 -4.80 -9.84
CA ILE A 111 -9.77 -5.31 -9.96
C ILE A 111 -8.80 -4.15 -9.84
N ILE A 112 -7.92 -4.23 -8.85
CA ILE A 112 -6.78 -3.33 -8.71
C ILE A 112 -5.66 -3.83 -9.63
N SER A 113 -5.17 -2.96 -10.49
CA SER A 113 -4.01 -3.23 -11.36
C SER A 113 -2.77 -2.56 -10.78
N LEU A 114 -1.82 -3.37 -10.34
CA LEU A 114 -0.49 -2.96 -9.88
C LEU A 114 0.48 -3.02 -11.04
N GLU A 115 0.44 -1.98 -11.87
CA GLU A 115 1.18 -1.91 -13.14
C GLU A 115 2.70 -2.01 -12.95
N SER A 116 3.22 -1.51 -11.82
CA SER A 116 4.67 -1.51 -11.56
C SER A 116 5.28 -2.90 -11.39
N ILE A 117 4.44 -3.91 -11.14
CA ILE A 117 4.84 -5.31 -10.99
C ILE A 117 4.01 -6.27 -11.88
N ASN A 118 3.18 -5.73 -12.79
CA ASN A 118 2.27 -6.49 -13.65
C ASN A 118 1.41 -7.50 -12.85
N CYS A 119 0.80 -7.03 -11.76
CA CYS A 119 -0.05 -7.83 -10.88
C CYS A 119 -1.48 -7.27 -10.89
N LYS A 120 -2.47 -8.16 -10.82
CA LYS A 120 -3.88 -7.81 -10.64
C LYS A 120 -4.41 -8.54 -9.44
N ILE A 121 -5.21 -7.86 -8.64
CA ILE A 121 -5.85 -8.43 -7.45
C ILE A 121 -7.27 -7.87 -7.34
N SER A 122 -8.24 -8.76 -7.14
CA SER A 122 -9.64 -8.36 -6.93
C SER A 122 -9.90 -7.93 -5.48
N LEU A 123 -10.91 -7.10 -5.27
CA LEU A 123 -11.38 -6.80 -3.91
C LEU A 123 -11.91 -8.06 -3.21
N THR A 124 -12.50 -8.99 -3.95
CA THR A 124 -12.88 -10.30 -3.40
C THR A 124 -11.70 -11.04 -2.77
N GLU A 125 -10.51 -11.02 -3.41
CA GLU A 125 -9.30 -11.65 -2.85
C GLU A 125 -8.76 -10.90 -1.63
N ILE A 126 -8.75 -9.56 -1.66
CA ILE A 126 -8.29 -8.74 -0.53
C ILE A 126 -9.14 -8.97 0.72
N TYR A 127 -10.46 -9.07 0.55
CA TYR A 127 -11.44 -9.18 1.63
C TYR A 127 -11.90 -10.63 1.90
N ALA A 128 -11.20 -11.63 1.38
CA ALA A 128 -11.63 -13.04 1.43
C ALA A 128 -11.86 -13.61 2.84
N GLN A 129 -11.22 -13.01 3.86
CA GLN A 129 -11.31 -13.44 5.27
C GLN A 129 -12.18 -12.53 6.13
N ILE A 130 -12.87 -11.55 5.54
CA ILE A 130 -13.80 -10.66 6.26
C ILE A 130 -15.22 -11.16 6.04
N ASP A 131 -15.89 -11.56 7.12
CA ASP A 131 -17.28 -12.00 7.06
C ASP A 131 -18.17 -10.88 6.52
N SER A 132 -18.92 -11.20 5.46
CA SER A 132 -19.75 -10.26 4.71
C SER A 132 -20.86 -9.58 5.54
N GLU A 133 -21.17 -10.10 6.74
CA GLU A 133 -22.23 -9.59 7.61
C GLU A 133 -21.85 -8.29 8.35
N VAL A 134 -20.56 -7.93 8.42
CA VAL A 134 -20.10 -6.72 9.13
C VAL A 134 -20.22 -5.45 8.26
N VAL A 135 -20.23 -5.57 6.93
CA VAL A 135 -20.21 -4.43 5.99
C VAL A 135 -21.61 -3.89 5.66
N GLY A 136 -22.68 -4.56 6.13
CA GLY A 136 -24.05 -4.34 5.65
C GLY A 136 -25.03 -3.57 6.56
N LYS A 137 -24.61 -2.93 7.66
CA LYS A 137 -25.57 -2.23 8.55
C LYS A 137 -25.13 -0.83 8.97
N LYS A 138 -25.64 0.18 8.25
CA LYS A 138 -26.22 1.47 8.69
C LYS A 138 -26.27 2.44 7.49
N VAL A 139 -27.36 3.09 7.08
CA VAL A 139 -28.65 3.42 7.72
C VAL A 139 -29.74 3.55 6.64
N GLY A 140 -30.82 2.79 6.79
CA GLY A 140 -32.16 3.27 6.49
C GLY A 140 -32.79 3.70 7.82
N GLY A 141 -33.28 4.94 7.87
CA GLY A 141 -33.85 5.59 9.04
C GLY A 141 -34.06 7.07 8.76
#